data_AF-A0A2J8S135-F1
#
_entry.id   AF-A0A2J8S135-F1
#
_cell.length_a   1.000
_cell.length_b   1.000
_cell.length_c   1.000
_cell.angle_alpha   90.00
_cell.angle_beta   90.00
_cell.angle_gamma   90.00
#
_symmetry.space_group_name_H-M   'P 1'
#
loop_
_entity.id
_entity.type
_entity.pdbx_description
1 polymer ?
#
loop_
_entity_poly.entity_id
_entity_poly.type
_entity_poly.pdbx_seq_one_letter_code
_entity_poly.pdbx_strand_id
1 'polypeptide(L)'
;ETCQQLARETLEELDWCLEQLETMQTYRSVSEMASHKFKRMLNRELTHLSEMSRSGNQVSEYISTTFLDKQNEVEIPSPTMKEREKQQAPRPRPSQPPPPPVPHLQPMSQITGVKKLMHSNSLNNSNIPRFGVKTDQEELLAQELENLNKWGLNIFCVSDYAGGRSLTCIMYMIFQAVFTDLEILAALFAAAIHDVDHPGVSNQFLINTNSELALMYNDESVLENHHLAVGFKLLQEDNCDIFQNLSKRQRQSLRKMVIDMVLATDMSKHMTLLADLKT
;
A
#
# COMPACT_ATOMS: atom_id res chain seq x y z
N GLU A 1 11.19 32.27 32.35
CA GLU A 1 11.08 30.88 31.86
C GLU A 1 10.28 30.79 30.57
N THR A 2 9.02 31.23 30.53
CA THR A 2 8.17 31.23 29.30
C THR A 2 8.74 32.02 28.11
N CYS A 3 9.32 33.20 28.34
CA CYS A 3 9.93 33.98 27.26
C CYS A 3 11.21 33.34 26.69
N GLN A 4 11.99 32.65 27.52
CA GLN A 4 13.18 31.92 27.08
C GLN A 4 12.83 30.64 26.33
N GLN A 5 11.76 29.95 26.74
CA GLN A 5 11.23 28.79 26.03
C GLN A 5 10.72 29.19 24.64
N LEU A 6 9.92 30.26 24.56
CA LEU A 6 9.40 30.78 23.30
C LEU A 6 10.53 31.23 22.36
N ALA A 7 11.57 31.89 22.90
CA ALA A 7 12.75 32.29 22.14
C ALA A 7 13.53 31.08 21.59
N ARG A 8 13.59 29.97 22.32
CA ARG A 8 14.26 28.75 21.89
C ARG A 8 13.46 28.03 20.79
N GLU A 9 12.15 27.93 20.96
CA GLU A 9 11.24 27.35 19.96
C GLU A 9 11.24 28.16 18.66
N THR A 10 11.25 29.49 18.74
CA THR A 10 11.34 30.35 17.54
C THR A 10 12.71 30.28 16.86
N LEU A 11 13.79 30.12 17.62
CA LEU A 11 15.13 29.93 17.05
C LEU A 11 15.23 28.58 16.33
N GLU A 12 14.68 27.50 16.92
CA GLU A 12 14.62 26.18 16.28
C GLU A 12 13.76 26.17 15.00
N GLU A 13 12.63 26.89 15.00
CA GLU A 13 11.80 27.08 13.80
C GLU A 13 12.52 27.90 12.72
N LEU A 14 13.28 28.93 13.11
CA LEU A 14 14.04 29.77 12.17
C LEU A 14 15.21 29.00 11.55
N ASP A 15 15.99 28.28 12.35
CA ASP A 15 17.09 27.43 11.87
C ASP A 15 16.56 26.37 10.91
N TRP A 16 15.39 25.77 11.23
CA TRP A 16 14.72 24.85 10.32
C TRP A 16 14.28 25.54 9.02
N CYS A 17 13.70 26.75 9.08
CA CYS A 17 13.31 27.50 7.88
C CYS A 17 14.52 27.85 7.00
N LEU A 18 15.66 28.18 7.60
CA LEU A 18 16.89 28.50 6.89
C LEU A 18 17.50 27.25 6.23
N GLU A 19 17.54 26.12 6.93
CA GLU A 19 17.96 24.82 6.38
C GLU A 19 17.04 24.36 5.22
N GLN A 20 15.73 24.61 5.34
CA GLN A 20 14.78 24.34 4.26
C GLN A 20 14.92 25.31 3.07
N LEU A 21 15.24 26.59 3.31
CA LEU A 21 15.51 27.57 2.25
C LEU A 21 16.82 27.29 1.51
N GLU A 22 17.83 26.76 2.21
CA GLU A 22 19.10 26.35 1.62
C GLU A 22 18.94 25.09 0.77
N THR A 23 18.11 24.14 1.20
CA THR A 23 17.77 22.93 0.43
C THR A 23 16.79 23.17 -0.73
N MET A 24 16.01 24.27 -0.68
CA MET A 24 15.15 24.73 -1.78
C MET A 24 15.91 25.10 -3.06
N GLN A 25 17.21 25.38 -3.00
CA GLN A 25 18.03 25.63 -4.18
C GLN A 25 18.44 24.36 -4.93
N THR A 26 18.07 23.17 -4.44
CA THR A 26 18.41 21.89 -5.07
C THR A 26 17.26 20.88 -5.01
N TYR A 27 16.65 20.61 -6.17
CA TYR A 27 15.96 19.37 -6.58
C TYR A 27 14.73 18.82 -5.81
N ARG A 28 14.24 19.41 -4.71
CA ARG A 28 13.06 18.84 -3.98
C ARG A 28 11.77 19.65 -4.12
N SER A 29 10.63 18.96 -4.16
CA SER A 29 9.30 19.55 -4.35
C SER A 29 8.67 20.03 -3.03
N VAL A 30 7.69 20.94 -3.09
CA VAL A 30 6.99 21.46 -1.89
C VAL A 30 6.27 20.35 -1.10
N SER A 31 5.66 19.37 -1.79
CA SER A 31 5.04 18.19 -1.13
C SER A 31 6.09 17.36 -0.38
N GLU A 32 7.28 17.21 -0.96
CA GLU A 32 8.39 16.47 -0.34
C GLU A 32 8.91 17.16 0.94
N MET A 33 9.00 18.49 0.93
CA MET A 33 9.35 19.27 2.12
C MET A 33 8.27 19.16 3.22
N ALA A 34 6.99 19.21 2.82
CA ALA A 34 5.87 19.02 3.76
C ALA A 34 5.88 17.61 4.37
N SER A 35 6.11 16.58 3.56
CA SER A 35 6.25 15.20 4.01
C SER A 35 7.43 15.05 4.97
N HIS A 36 8.59 15.65 4.66
CA HIS A 36 9.75 15.59 5.54
C HIS A 36 9.51 16.28 6.89
N LYS A 37 8.88 17.47 6.90
CA LYS A 37 8.47 18.15 8.15
C LYS A 37 7.54 17.26 8.96
N PHE A 38 6.55 16.65 8.32
CA PHE A 38 5.59 15.78 8.98
C PHE A 38 6.25 14.54 9.59
N LYS A 39 7.13 13.86 8.84
CA LYS A 39 7.90 12.70 9.33
C LYS A 39 8.73 13.08 10.56
N ARG A 40 9.37 14.26 10.57
CA ARG A 40 10.17 14.74 11.70
C ARG A 40 9.30 15.05 12.93
N MET A 41 8.15 15.69 12.76
CA MET A 41 7.19 15.92 13.85
C MET A 41 6.66 14.60 14.42
N LEU A 42 6.28 13.66 13.55
CA LEU A 42 5.78 12.36 13.95
C LEU A 42 6.83 11.57 14.73
N ASN A 43 8.07 11.52 14.26
CA ASN A 43 9.17 10.85 14.98
C ASN A 43 9.37 11.40 16.40
N ARG A 44 9.20 12.72 16.61
CA ARG A 44 9.29 13.34 17.93
C ARG A 44 8.17 12.84 18.85
N GLU A 45 6.93 12.80 18.37
CA GLU A 45 5.79 12.31 19.13
C GLU A 45 5.89 10.80 19.41
N LEU A 46 6.36 10.01 18.44
CA LEU A 46 6.57 8.57 18.60
C LEU A 46 7.66 8.27 19.65
N THR A 47 8.75 9.03 19.67
CA THR A 47 9.79 8.92 20.70
C THR A 47 9.21 9.18 22.10
N HIS A 48 8.45 10.26 22.24
CA HIS A 48 7.79 10.59 23.51
C HIS A 48 6.77 9.51 23.93
N LEU A 49 6.00 8.97 22.97
CA LEU A 49 5.05 7.87 23.22
C LEU A 49 5.76 6.57 23.64
N SER A 50 6.92 6.27 23.04
CA SER A 50 7.73 5.09 23.35
C SER A 50 8.25 5.12 24.80
N GLU A 51 8.73 6.27 25.26
CA GLU A 51 9.24 6.46 26.62
C GLU A 51 8.14 6.41 27.69
N MET A 52 6.89 6.69 27.31
CA MET A 52 5.77 6.80 28.23
C MET A 52 5.32 5.47 28.84
N SER A 53 5.43 4.37 28.08
CA SER A 53 4.99 3.04 28.53
C SER A 53 5.47 1.93 27.60
N ARG A 54 5.50 0.69 28.10
CA ARG A 54 5.76 -0.50 27.26
C ARG A 54 4.75 -0.63 26.10
N SER A 55 3.48 -0.33 26.34
CA SER A 55 2.45 -0.29 25.29
C SER A 55 2.69 0.83 24.28
N GLY A 56 3.11 2.00 24.76
CA GLY A 56 3.50 3.13 23.91
C GLY A 56 4.69 2.80 23.03
N ASN A 57 5.67 2.08 23.56
CA ASN A 57 6.81 1.57 22.78
C ASN A 57 6.38 0.60 21.67
N GLN A 58 5.48 -0.35 21.96
CA GLN A 58 4.96 -1.27 20.94
C GLN A 58 4.17 -0.53 19.84
N VAL A 59 3.33 0.45 20.22
CA VAL A 59 2.59 1.26 19.25
C VAL A 59 3.53 2.11 18.41
N SER A 60 4.54 2.72 19.04
CA SER A 60 5.55 3.50 18.33
C SER A 60 6.34 2.66 17.33
N GLU A 61 6.77 1.46 17.73
CA GLU A 61 7.50 0.55 16.85
C GLU A 61 6.63 0.10 15.66
N TYR A 62 5.36 -0.22 15.91
CA TYR A 62 4.41 -0.55 14.85
C TYR A 62 4.20 0.62 13.87
N ILE A 63 3.98 1.84 14.38
CA ILE A 63 3.77 3.00 13.52
C ILE A 63 5.02 3.30 12.68
N SER A 64 6.20 3.29 13.29
CA SER A 64 7.47 3.54 12.60
C SER A 64 7.81 2.48 11.56
N THR A 65 7.54 1.20 11.84
CA THR A 65 7.84 0.13 10.88
C THR A 65 6.81 0.02 9.75
N THR A 66 5.57 0.48 9.98
CA THR A 66 4.47 0.32 9.03
C THR A 66 4.29 1.55 8.13
N PHE A 67 4.46 2.77 8.67
CA PHE A 67 4.05 4.01 7.98
C PHE A 67 5.20 4.98 7.69
N LEU A 68 6.42 4.70 8.15
CA LEU A 68 7.59 5.53 7.91
C LEU A 68 8.59 4.76 7.05
N ASP A 69 8.89 5.26 5.85
CA ASP A 69 10.01 4.77 5.05
C ASP A 69 11.31 4.85 5.86
N LYS A 70 12.03 3.72 5.92
CA LYS A 70 13.45 3.74 6.24
C LYS A 70 14.17 4.24 4.99
N GLN A 71 14.70 5.46 5.02
CA GLN A 71 15.67 5.84 3.99
C GLN A 71 16.83 4.84 4.06
N ASN A 72 16.94 3.97 3.04
CA ASN A 72 18.21 3.36 2.69
C ASN A 72 19.12 4.51 2.20
N GLU A 73 19.78 5.20 3.12
CA GLU A 73 21.08 5.76 2.76
C GLU A 73 21.96 4.57 2.42
N VAL A 74 22.18 4.35 1.13
CA VAL A 74 23.23 3.46 0.65
C VAL A 74 24.56 4.14 1.03
N GLU A 75 24.99 3.95 2.28
CA GLU A 75 26.36 4.25 2.68
C GLU A 75 27.26 3.29 1.89
N ILE A 76 27.80 3.78 0.79
CA ILE A 76 28.85 3.12 0.02
C ILE A 76 30.05 3.00 0.99
N PRO A 77 30.50 1.79 1.37
CA PRO A 77 31.65 1.66 2.24
C PRO A 77 32.89 2.22 1.52
N SER A 78 33.47 3.28 2.08
CA SER A 78 34.69 3.90 1.56
C SER A 78 35.88 2.94 1.70
N PRO A 79 36.76 2.78 0.70
CA PRO A 79 37.85 1.83 0.77
C PRO A 79 39.01 2.46 1.52
N THR A 80 39.22 2.11 2.79
CA THR A 80 40.48 2.42 3.49
C THR A 80 41.22 1.15 3.89
N MET A 81 42.21 0.88 3.04
CA MET A 81 43.56 0.35 3.30
C MET A 81 43.77 -0.58 4.52
N LYS A 82 43.93 -1.87 4.17
CA LYS A 82 44.80 -2.90 4.79
C LYS A 82 45.67 -2.44 5.97
N GLU A 83 45.41 -3.02 7.14
CA GLU A 83 46.48 -3.46 8.02
C GLU A 83 46.36 -4.97 8.29
N ARG A 84 47.51 -5.62 8.26
CA ARG A 84 47.69 -7.04 7.97
C ARG A 84 48.35 -7.66 9.18
N GLU A 85 47.59 -8.21 10.11
CA GLU A 85 48.14 -9.11 11.12
C GLU A 85 47.81 -10.57 10.80
N LYS A 86 48.88 -11.32 10.54
CA LYS A 86 48.90 -12.77 10.36
C LYS A 86 48.53 -13.43 11.68
N GLN A 87 47.59 -14.38 11.65
CA GLN A 87 47.65 -15.57 12.52
C GLN A 87 46.84 -16.76 11.95
N GLN A 88 47.61 -17.72 11.42
CA GLN A 88 47.47 -19.18 11.42
C GLN A 88 46.08 -19.87 11.26
N ALA A 89 45.95 -20.65 10.17
CA ALA A 89 45.21 -21.93 10.14
C ALA A 89 46.23 -23.08 10.34
N PRO A 90 45.86 -24.36 10.62
CA PRO A 90 44.53 -25.00 10.45
C PRO A 90 44.10 -26.05 11.53
N ARG A 91 42.82 -26.49 11.52
CA ARG A 91 42.39 -27.92 11.55
C ARG A 91 40.84 -28.09 11.58
N PRO A 92 40.30 -29.26 11.14
CA PRO A 92 38.91 -29.42 10.68
C PRO A 92 37.92 -29.71 11.82
N ARG A 93 36.64 -29.36 11.58
CA ARG A 93 35.51 -29.60 12.49
C ARG A 93 35.13 -31.09 12.53
N PRO A 94 34.68 -31.62 13.68
CA PRO A 94 33.92 -32.87 13.70
C PRO A 94 32.54 -32.67 13.08
N SER A 95 32.11 -33.66 12.31
CA SER A 95 30.78 -33.85 11.74
C SER A 95 29.69 -33.87 12.81
N GLN A 96 28.74 -32.92 12.72
CA GLN A 96 27.45 -33.00 13.43
C GLN A 96 26.39 -33.67 12.54
N PRO A 97 25.47 -34.46 13.13
CA PRO A 97 24.38 -35.12 12.39
C PRO A 97 23.30 -34.11 11.94
N PRO A 98 22.50 -34.45 10.92
CA PRO A 98 21.51 -33.54 10.34
C PRO A 98 20.37 -33.25 11.34
N PRO A 99 19.71 -32.07 11.24
CA PRO A 99 18.54 -31.75 12.06
C PRO A 99 17.33 -32.61 11.67
N PRO A 100 16.37 -32.84 12.60
CA PRO A 100 15.15 -33.59 12.31
C PRO A 100 14.25 -32.83 11.32
N PRO A 101 13.38 -33.54 10.56
CA PRO A 101 12.47 -32.91 9.62
C PRO A 101 11.44 -32.03 10.35
N VAL A 102 11.36 -30.77 9.90
CA VAL A 102 10.39 -29.78 10.36
C VAL A 102 8.98 -30.22 9.90
N PRO A 103 7.92 -30.13 10.72
CA PRO A 103 6.57 -30.45 10.29
C PRO A 103 6.11 -29.48 9.19
N HIS A 104 5.65 -30.04 8.08
CA HIS A 104 4.98 -29.30 7.02
C HIS A 104 3.70 -28.68 7.60
N LEU A 105 3.74 -27.38 7.91
CA LEU A 105 2.52 -26.61 8.15
C LEU A 105 1.77 -26.56 6.83
N GLN A 106 0.57 -27.13 6.83
CA GLN A 106 -0.34 -27.05 5.69
C GLN A 106 -0.82 -25.59 5.57
N PRO A 107 -0.81 -25.00 4.37
CA PRO A 107 -1.53 -23.75 4.15
C PRO A 107 -3.01 -24.02 4.40
N MET A 108 -3.65 -23.29 5.32
CA MET A 108 -5.11 -23.30 5.46
C MET A 108 -5.74 -22.59 4.26
N SER A 109 -5.81 -23.28 3.13
CA SER A 109 -6.58 -22.89 1.96
C SER A 109 -7.63 -23.96 1.67
N GLN A 110 -8.61 -24.08 2.55
CA GLN A 110 -9.87 -24.75 2.24
C GLN A 110 -11.02 -23.77 2.36
N ILE A 111 -11.22 -22.95 1.31
CA ILE A 111 -12.54 -22.37 1.05
C ILE A 111 -13.38 -23.45 0.39
N THR A 112 -14.07 -24.24 1.22
CA THR A 112 -15.07 -25.19 0.74
C THR A 112 -16.31 -24.40 0.33
N GLY A 113 -16.61 -24.27 -0.96
CA GLY A 113 -17.88 -23.69 -1.40
C GLY A 113 -17.94 -22.93 -2.72
N VAL A 114 -16.86 -22.85 -3.52
CA VAL A 114 -16.94 -22.14 -4.81
C VAL A 114 -17.64 -23.02 -5.84
N LYS A 115 -18.95 -22.81 -6.02
CA LYS A 115 -19.67 -23.35 -7.19
C LYS A 115 -18.94 -22.89 -8.46
N LYS A 116 -18.67 -23.86 -9.34
CA LYS A 116 -18.06 -23.68 -10.66
C LYS A 116 -18.67 -22.47 -11.36
N LEU A 117 -17.85 -21.44 -11.63
CA LEU A 117 -18.27 -20.26 -12.39
C LEU A 117 -18.61 -20.73 -13.81
N MET A 118 -19.89 -20.62 -14.19
CA MET A 118 -20.30 -20.87 -15.56
C MET A 118 -20.05 -19.58 -16.36
N HIS A 119 -19.25 -19.67 -17.42
CA HIS A 119 -19.03 -18.57 -18.34
C HIS A 119 -20.35 -18.18 -19.01
N SER A 120 -20.95 -17.06 -18.58
CA SER A 120 -21.99 -16.39 -19.35
C SER A 120 -21.34 -15.38 -20.28
N ASN A 121 -21.11 -15.78 -21.53
CA ASN A 121 -20.89 -14.85 -22.64
C ASN A 121 -22.18 -14.06 -22.88
N SER A 122 -22.36 -12.93 -22.20
CA SER A 122 -23.34 -11.91 -22.59
C SER A 122 -23.07 -10.58 -21.89
N LEU A 123 -22.17 -9.77 -22.45
CA LEU A 123 -22.26 -8.31 -22.30
C LEU A 123 -23.34 -7.81 -23.28
N ASN A 124 -24.59 -8.19 -23.02
CA ASN A 124 -25.73 -7.48 -23.60
C ASN A 124 -25.98 -6.26 -22.72
N ASN A 125 -25.84 -5.08 -23.33
CA ASN A 125 -25.82 -3.75 -22.70
C ASN A 125 -27.18 -3.30 -22.12
N SER A 126 -28.06 -4.22 -21.70
CA SER A 126 -29.49 -3.95 -21.47
C SER A 126 -30.03 -4.35 -20.09
N ASN A 127 -29.21 -4.75 -19.11
CA ASN A 127 -29.71 -5.11 -17.77
C ASN A 127 -28.74 -4.80 -16.62
N ILE A 128 -27.99 -3.69 -16.70
CA ILE A 128 -27.23 -3.20 -15.55
C ILE A 128 -28.21 -2.56 -14.57
N PRO A 129 -28.32 -3.05 -13.32
CA PRO A 129 -29.22 -2.47 -12.32
C PRO A 129 -28.84 -1.01 -12.03
N ARG A 130 -29.82 -0.17 -11.73
CA ARG A 130 -29.65 1.28 -11.53
C ARG A 130 -28.53 1.66 -10.57
N PHE A 131 -28.30 0.86 -9.53
CA PHE A 131 -27.28 1.08 -8.50
C PHE A 131 -26.17 0.02 -8.51
N GLY A 132 -25.96 -0.65 -9.64
CA GLY A 132 -24.97 -1.73 -9.78
C GLY A 132 -25.34 -3.02 -9.04
N VAL A 133 -26.43 -3.03 -8.28
CA VAL A 133 -26.93 -4.18 -7.52
C VAL A 133 -28.42 -4.39 -7.80
N LYS A 134 -28.84 -5.65 -7.92
CA LYS A 134 -30.27 -6.01 -7.95
C LYS A 134 -30.81 -5.96 -6.52
N THR A 135 -31.94 -5.30 -6.31
CA THR A 135 -32.63 -5.28 -5.02
C THR A 135 -34.11 -5.00 -5.22
N ASP A 136 -34.95 -5.56 -4.34
CA ASP A 136 -36.38 -5.28 -4.29
C ASP A 136 -36.68 -3.99 -3.50
N GLN A 137 -35.67 -3.41 -2.84
CA GLN A 137 -35.75 -2.18 -2.03
C GLN A 137 -35.08 -0.99 -2.73
N GLU A 138 -35.28 -0.85 -4.03
CA GLU A 138 -34.60 0.17 -4.86
C GLU A 138 -34.92 1.60 -4.40
N GLU A 139 -36.15 1.89 -3.97
CA GLU A 139 -36.56 3.22 -3.51
C GLU A 139 -35.87 3.66 -2.20
N LEU A 140 -35.78 2.74 -1.23
CA LEU A 140 -35.10 3.01 0.04
C LEU A 140 -33.59 3.18 -0.17
N LEU A 141 -33.02 2.37 -1.06
CA LEU A 141 -31.63 2.51 -1.46
C LEU A 141 -31.38 3.86 -2.14
N ALA A 142 -32.26 4.29 -3.03
CA ALA A 142 -32.17 5.60 -3.68
C ALA A 142 -32.16 6.76 -2.66
N GLN A 143 -33.04 6.70 -1.66
CA GLN A 143 -33.16 7.72 -0.62
C GLN A 143 -31.89 7.84 0.23
N GLU A 144 -31.28 6.73 0.64
CA GLU A 144 -30.01 6.76 1.37
C GLU A 144 -28.86 7.30 0.51
N LEU A 145 -28.84 6.94 -0.78
CA LEU A 145 -27.81 7.39 -1.73
C LEU A 145 -27.90 8.88 -2.07
N GLU A 146 -28.98 9.61 -1.75
CA GLU A 146 -29.00 11.08 -1.81
C GLU A 146 -27.95 11.71 -0.86
N ASN A 147 -27.57 10.98 0.19
CA ASN A 147 -26.54 11.39 1.14
C ASN A 147 -25.14 10.91 0.74
N LEU A 148 -24.93 10.39 -0.48
CA LEU A 148 -23.63 9.85 -0.92
C LEU A 148 -22.47 10.83 -0.71
N ASN A 149 -22.72 12.12 -0.92
CA ASN A 149 -21.72 13.18 -0.77
C ASN A 149 -21.66 13.79 0.64
N LYS A 150 -22.31 13.18 1.64
CA LYS A 150 -22.33 13.66 3.03
C LYS A 150 -21.58 12.67 3.92
N TRP A 151 -20.83 13.20 4.87
CA TRP A 151 -20.09 12.40 5.87
C TRP A 151 -20.99 11.44 6.67
N GLY A 152 -22.28 11.80 6.84
CA GLY A 152 -23.26 11.02 7.58
C GLY A 152 -23.98 9.93 6.78
N LEU A 153 -23.46 9.50 5.62
CA LEU A 153 -24.04 8.37 4.88
C LEU A 153 -24.06 7.11 5.75
N ASN A 154 -25.22 6.50 5.92
CA ASN A 154 -25.35 5.27 6.69
C ASN A 154 -25.04 4.04 5.82
N ILE A 155 -23.79 3.58 5.85
CA ILE A 155 -23.35 2.42 5.06
C ILE A 155 -24.05 1.11 5.44
N PHE A 156 -24.57 1.00 6.67
CA PHE A 156 -25.30 -0.19 7.12
C PHE A 156 -26.68 -0.25 6.47
N CYS A 157 -27.41 0.86 6.40
CA CYS A 157 -28.67 0.94 5.65
C CYS A 157 -28.45 0.60 4.16
N VAL A 158 -27.38 1.15 3.57
CA VAL A 158 -27.02 0.83 2.18
C VAL A 158 -26.76 -0.68 2.01
N SER A 159 -26.11 -1.32 2.99
CA SER A 159 -25.89 -2.78 2.98
C SER A 159 -27.20 -3.57 3.02
N ASP A 160 -28.10 -3.20 3.92
CA ASP A 160 -29.39 -3.87 4.07
C ASP A 160 -30.21 -3.76 2.78
N TYR A 161 -30.33 -2.55 2.24
CA TYR A 161 -31.09 -2.30 1.01
C TYR A 161 -30.40 -2.84 -0.25
N ALA A 162 -29.07 -2.97 -0.27
CA ALA A 162 -28.32 -3.56 -1.38
C ALA A 162 -28.21 -5.10 -1.33
N GLY A 163 -28.78 -5.74 -0.29
CA GLY A 163 -28.70 -7.19 -0.10
C GLY A 163 -27.28 -7.66 0.25
N GLY A 164 -26.61 -6.95 1.17
CA GLY A 164 -25.25 -7.23 1.63
C GLY A 164 -24.14 -6.79 0.66
N ARG A 165 -24.50 -6.05 -0.40
CA ARG A 165 -23.57 -5.59 -1.46
C ARG A 165 -23.30 -4.10 -1.40
N SER A 166 -23.17 -3.54 -0.20
CA SER A 166 -22.90 -2.11 0.02
C SER A 166 -21.66 -1.63 -0.72
N LEU A 167 -20.57 -2.40 -0.68
CA LEU A 167 -19.33 -2.04 -1.38
C LEU A 167 -19.56 -1.90 -2.89
N THR A 168 -20.19 -2.88 -3.53
CA THR A 168 -20.51 -2.84 -4.97
C THR A 168 -21.40 -1.66 -5.31
N CYS A 169 -22.43 -1.39 -4.50
CA CYS A 169 -23.35 -0.28 -4.69
C CYS A 169 -22.66 1.08 -4.56
N ILE A 170 -21.90 1.32 -3.48
CA ILE A 170 -21.20 2.58 -3.24
C ILE A 170 -20.12 2.81 -4.28
N MET A 171 -19.33 1.79 -4.60
CA MET A 171 -18.35 1.89 -5.68
C MET A 171 -19.05 2.28 -6.98
N TYR A 172 -20.11 1.58 -7.39
CA TYR A 172 -20.85 1.93 -8.60
C TYR A 172 -21.33 3.40 -8.61
N MET A 173 -21.86 3.88 -7.48
CA MET A 173 -22.42 5.23 -7.36
C MET A 173 -21.36 6.34 -7.34
N ILE A 174 -20.28 6.18 -6.57
CA ILE A 174 -19.20 7.17 -6.49
C ILE A 174 -18.52 7.29 -7.84
N PHE A 175 -18.28 6.15 -8.47
CA PHE A 175 -17.50 6.10 -9.68
C PHE A 175 -18.25 6.65 -10.89
N GLN A 176 -19.57 6.46 -10.98
CA GLN A 176 -20.38 7.05 -12.08
C GLN A 176 -20.45 8.58 -12.08
N ALA A 177 -20.30 9.24 -10.93
CA ALA A 177 -20.59 10.69 -10.82
C ALA A 177 -19.37 11.58 -11.04
N VAL A 178 -18.14 11.06 -10.88
CA VAL A 178 -16.91 11.85 -10.82
C VAL A 178 -15.84 11.40 -11.81
N PHE A 179 -15.83 10.11 -12.16
CA PHE A 179 -14.76 9.48 -12.91
C PHE A 179 -15.25 8.98 -14.27
N THR A 180 -14.35 8.98 -15.25
CA THR A 180 -14.59 8.33 -16.54
C THR A 180 -14.70 6.82 -16.35
N ASP A 181 -15.49 6.12 -17.18
CA ASP A 181 -15.64 4.66 -17.12
C ASP A 181 -14.31 3.90 -17.06
N LEU A 182 -13.26 4.45 -17.68
CA LEU A 182 -11.91 3.88 -17.66
C LEU A 182 -11.23 4.00 -16.29
N GLU A 183 -11.41 5.12 -15.59
CA GLU A 183 -10.93 5.31 -14.21
C GLU A 183 -11.69 4.42 -13.23
N ILE A 184 -13.00 4.27 -13.41
CA ILE A 184 -13.82 3.30 -12.66
C ILE A 184 -13.28 1.88 -12.82
N LEU A 185 -13.11 1.47 -14.07
CA LEU A 185 -12.58 0.15 -14.41
C LEU A 185 -11.18 -0.06 -13.82
N ALA A 186 -10.32 0.95 -13.91
CA ALA A 186 -8.97 0.89 -13.36
C ALA A 186 -9.00 0.73 -11.84
N ALA A 187 -9.81 1.50 -11.12
CA ALA A 187 -9.92 1.42 -9.67
C ALA A 187 -10.48 0.07 -9.19
N LEU A 188 -11.54 -0.43 -9.84
CA LEU A 188 -12.10 -1.75 -9.54
C LEU A 188 -11.09 -2.87 -9.79
N PHE A 189 -10.36 -2.79 -10.91
CA PHE A 189 -9.34 -3.77 -11.24
C PHE A 189 -8.16 -3.71 -10.27
N ALA A 190 -7.66 -2.51 -9.95
CA ALA A 190 -6.60 -2.30 -8.97
C ALA A 190 -6.99 -2.90 -7.61
N ALA A 191 -8.19 -2.58 -7.11
CA ALA A 191 -8.69 -3.15 -5.86
C ALA A 191 -8.79 -4.68 -5.89
N ALA A 192 -9.17 -5.27 -7.02
CA ALA A 192 -9.25 -6.72 -7.16
C ALA A 192 -7.87 -7.41 -7.14
N ILE A 193 -6.83 -6.77 -7.68
CA ILE A 193 -5.50 -7.37 -7.79
C ILE A 193 -4.53 -6.92 -6.69
N HIS A 194 -4.87 -5.95 -5.85
CA HIS A 194 -3.89 -5.27 -5.00
C HIS A 194 -3.13 -6.19 -4.03
N ASP A 195 -3.70 -7.34 -3.65
CA ASP A 195 -3.09 -8.35 -2.76
C ASP A 195 -2.99 -9.75 -3.42
N VAL A 196 -3.04 -9.83 -4.76
CA VAL A 196 -3.03 -11.13 -5.46
C VAL A 196 -1.70 -11.87 -5.21
N ASP A 197 -1.77 -13.15 -4.86
CA ASP A 197 -0.58 -13.98 -4.55
C ASP A 197 0.22 -13.49 -3.32
N HIS A 198 -0.45 -12.83 -2.36
CA HIS A 198 0.18 -12.41 -1.10
C HIS A 198 0.57 -13.64 -0.22
N PRO A 199 1.83 -13.77 0.23
CA PRO A 199 2.35 -14.94 0.96
C PRO A 199 1.95 -14.99 2.45
N GLY A 200 1.24 -13.99 2.94
CA GLY A 200 0.82 -13.87 4.34
C GLY A 200 1.91 -13.34 5.27
N VAL A 201 2.95 -12.73 4.72
CA VAL A 201 4.07 -12.09 5.43
C VAL A 201 4.32 -10.70 4.87
N SER A 202 4.93 -9.81 5.65
CA SER A 202 5.16 -8.41 5.25
C SER A 202 6.38 -8.22 4.33
N ASN A 203 6.45 -7.07 3.64
CA ASN A 203 7.65 -6.64 2.88
C ASN A 203 8.93 -6.75 3.73
N GLN A 204 8.90 -6.27 4.98
CA GLN A 204 10.07 -6.32 5.87
C GLN A 204 10.53 -7.76 6.18
N PHE A 205 9.59 -8.70 6.33
CA PHE A 205 9.94 -10.11 6.53
C PHE A 205 10.63 -10.69 5.28
N LEU A 206 10.11 -10.38 4.08
CA LEU A 206 10.68 -10.82 2.81
C LEU A 206 12.10 -10.28 2.58
N ILE A 207 12.34 -9.03 2.95
CA ILE A 207 13.66 -8.39 2.89
C ILE A 207 14.62 -9.06 3.87
N ASN A 208 14.22 -9.19 5.15
CA ASN A 208 15.07 -9.76 6.20
C ASN A 208 15.45 -11.22 5.93
N THR A 209 14.62 -11.95 5.20
CA THR A 209 14.86 -13.34 4.83
C THR A 209 15.59 -13.52 3.49
N ASN A 210 15.96 -12.43 2.81
CA ASN A 210 16.55 -12.45 1.47
C ASN A 210 15.72 -13.28 0.47
N SER A 211 14.40 -13.12 0.51
CA SER A 211 13.50 -13.85 -0.37
C SER A 211 13.75 -13.49 -1.85
N GLU A 212 13.41 -14.39 -2.76
CA GLU A 212 13.56 -14.13 -4.21
C GLU A 212 12.78 -12.90 -4.67
N LEU A 213 11.59 -12.65 -4.08
CA LEU A 213 10.80 -11.45 -4.38
C LEU A 213 11.52 -10.18 -3.95
N ALA A 214 12.10 -10.16 -2.75
CA ALA A 214 12.85 -9.00 -2.25
C ALA A 214 14.05 -8.69 -3.16
N LEU A 215 14.80 -9.72 -3.57
CA LEU A 215 15.91 -9.60 -4.52
C LEU A 215 15.44 -9.12 -5.90
N MET A 216 14.30 -9.64 -6.39
CA MET A 216 13.75 -9.27 -7.70
C MET A 216 13.31 -7.81 -7.76
N TYR A 217 12.71 -7.31 -6.69
CA TYR A 217 12.18 -5.96 -6.59
C TYR A 217 13.11 -4.98 -5.85
N ASN A 218 14.33 -5.42 -5.53
CA ASN A 218 15.37 -4.61 -4.89
C ASN A 218 14.88 -3.92 -3.60
N ASP A 219 14.15 -4.68 -2.77
CA ASP A 219 13.59 -4.24 -1.48
C ASP A 219 12.54 -3.10 -1.54
N GLU A 220 12.17 -2.63 -2.74
CA GLU A 220 11.24 -1.51 -2.94
C GLU A 220 9.83 -1.99 -3.30
N SER A 221 8.84 -1.68 -2.45
CA SER A 221 7.42 -2.08 -2.62
C SER A 221 7.28 -3.52 -3.14
N VAL A 222 7.94 -4.45 -2.46
CA VAL A 222 8.21 -5.81 -2.97
C VAL A 222 6.92 -6.53 -3.33
N LEU A 223 5.95 -6.53 -2.41
CA LEU A 223 4.66 -7.17 -2.59
C LEU A 223 3.80 -6.44 -3.61
N GLU A 224 3.72 -5.12 -3.55
CA GLU A 224 2.88 -4.33 -4.45
C GLU A 224 3.32 -4.46 -5.92
N ASN A 225 4.64 -4.52 -6.16
CA ASN A 225 5.20 -4.83 -7.47
C ASN A 225 4.86 -6.27 -7.92
N HIS A 226 4.92 -7.24 -7.00
CA HIS A 226 4.54 -8.63 -7.27
C HIS A 226 3.06 -8.76 -7.65
N HIS A 227 2.16 -8.12 -6.88
CA HIS A 227 0.73 -8.09 -7.12
C HIS A 227 0.39 -7.55 -8.52
N LEU A 228 1.05 -6.45 -8.92
CA LEU A 228 0.94 -5.91 -10.28
C LEU A 228 1.46 -6.89 -11.34
N ALA A 229 2.63 -7.50 -11.13
CA ALA A 229 3.22 -8.42 -12.09
C ALA A 229 2.30 -9.62 -12.34
N VAL A 230 1.81 -10.27 -11.28
CA VAL A 230 0.88 -11.40 -11.35
C VAL A 230 -0.44 -10.98 -11.99
N GLY A 231 -1.08 -9.90 -11.50
CA GLY A 231 -2.37 -9.45 -12.01
C GLY A 231 -2.35 -9.14 -13.52
N PHE A 232 -1.31 -8.46 -14.01
CA PHE A 232 -1.16 -8.20 -15.45
C PHE A 232 -0.70 -9.43 -16.25
N LYS A 233 0.01 -10.38 -15.63
CA LYS A 233 0.43 -11.62 -16.30
C LYS A 233 -0.76 -12.54 -16.58
N LEU A 234 -1.70 -12.64 -15.65
CA LEU A 234 -2.93 -13.44 -15.80
C LEU A 234 -3.76 -13.01 -17.03
N LEU A 235 -3.72 -11.74 -17.42
CA LEU A 235 -4.38 -11.26 -18.63
C LEU A 235 -3.79 -11.83 -19.94
N GLN A 236 -2.58 -12.39 -19.89
CA GLN A 236 -1.94 -13.03 -21.04
C GLN A 236 -2.32 -14.50 -21.20
N GLU A 237 -3.06 -15.07 -20.25
CA GLU A 237 -3.57 -16.43 -20.35
C GLU A 237 -4.72 -16.53 -21.37
N ASP A 238 -4.93 -17.73 -21.89
CA ASP A 238 -5.94 -17.99 -22.92
C ASP A 238 -7.34 -17.60 -22.41
N ASN A 239 -8.00 -16.69 -23.14
CA ASN A 239 -9.34 -16.17 -22.82
C ASN A 239 -9.44 -15.34 -21.52
N CYS A 240 -8.32 -14.90 -20.95
CA CYS A 240 -8.30 -14.09 -19.72
C CYS A 240 -8.14 -12.57 -19.97
N ASP A 241 -7.89 -12.14 -21.22
CA ASP A 241 -7.74 -10.71 -21.54
C ASP A 241 -9.09 -9.97 -21.53
N ILE A 242 -9.54 -9.58 -20.34
CA ILE A 242 -10.75 -8.78 -20.13
C ILE A 242 -10.66 -7.37 -20.75
N PHE A 243 -9.47 -6.94 -21.18
CA PHE A 243 -9.24 -5.64 -21.80
C PHE A 243 -9.07 -5.73 -23.32
N GLN A 244 -9.30 -6.88 -23.95
CA GLN A 244 -9.11 -7.13 -25.40
C GLN A 244 -9.74 -6.07 -26.31
N ASN A 245 -10.90 -5.54 -25.93
CA ASN A 245 -11.64 -4.57 -26.72
C ASN A 245 -11.27 -3.10 -26.45
N LEU A 246 -10.35 -2.83 -25.52
CA LEU A 246 -9.87 -1.48 -25.25
C LEU A 246 -8.84 -1.06 -26.31
N SER A 247 -8.90 0.21 -26.73
CA SER A 247 -7.87 0.77 -27.60
C SER A 247 -6.50 0.77 -26.91
N LYS A 248 -5.43 0.80 -27.70
CA LYS A 248 -4.04 0.85 -27.19
C LYS A 248 -3.82 2.01 -26.21
N ARG A 249 -4.41 3.18 -26.49
CA ARG A 249 -4.33 4.37 -25.61
C ARG A 249 -5.07 4.15 -24.29
N GLN A 250 -6.26 3.57 -24.33
CA GLN A 250 -7.01 3.23 -23.12
C GLN A 250 -6.27 2.21 -22.25
N ARG A 251 -5.68 1.17 -22.87
CA ARG A 251 -4.85 0.18 -22.15
C ARG A 251 -3.65 0.80 -21.46
N GLN A 252 -2.95 1.72 -22.13
CA GLN A 252 -1.82 2.43 -21.54
C GLN A 252 -2.25 3.29 -20.35
N SER A 253 -3.37 4.01 -20.49
CA SER A 253 -3.93 4.85 -19.42
C SER A 253 -4.39 4.00 -18.24
N LEU A 254 -5.15 2.93 -18.49
CA LEU A 254 -5.60 1.98 -17.46
C LEU A 254 -4.42 1.36 -16.73
N ARG A 255 -3.42 0.87 -17.47
CA ARG A 255 -2.21 0.28 -16.86
C ARG A 255 -1.50 1.27 -15.95
N LYS A 256 -1.34 2.52 -16.39
CA LYS A 256 -0.71 3.57 -15.57
C LYS A 256 -1.50 3.80 -14.28
N MET A 257 -2.82 4.03 -14.38
CA MET A 257 -3.66 4.28 -13.21
C MET A 257 -3.61 3.11 -12.22
N VAL A 258 -3.73 1.87 -12.71
CA VAL A 258 -3.68 0.67 -11.86
C VAL A 258 -2.33 0.54 -11.15
N ILE A 259 -1.22 0.78 -11.85
CA ILE A 259 0.13 0.76 -11.24
C ILE A 259 0.21 1.81 -10.13
N ASP A 260 -0.21 3.05 -10.43
CA ASP A 260 -0.16 4.15 -9.47
C ASP A 260 -1.02 3.83 -8.22
N MET A 261 -2.21 3.25 -8.40
CA MET A 261 -3.11 2.88 -7.29
C MET A 261 -2.58 1.72 -6.44
N VAL A 262 -2.08 0.64 -7.04
CA VAL A 262 -1.58 -0.52 -6.28
C VAL A 262 -0.28 -0.19 -5.58
N LEU A 263 0.66 0.54 -6.21
CA LEU A 263 1.89 0.97 -5.53
C LEU A 263 1.62 1.96 -4.39
N ALA A 264 0.48 2.65 -4.39
CA ALA A 264 0.03 3.51 -3.30
C ALA A 264 -0.60 2.73 -2.12
N THR A 265 -0.85 1.42 -2.28
CA THR A 265 -1.26 0.56 -1.15
C THR A 265 -0.11 0.14 -0.26
N ASP A 266 1.14 0.38 -0.70
CA ASP A 266 2.32 0.23 0.15
C ASP A 266 2.21 1.19 1.35
N MET A 267 2.09 0.60 2.54
CA MET A 267 1.86 1.34 3.76
C MET A 267 3.03 2.26 4.13
N SER A 268 4.26 1.99 3.65
CA SER A 268 5.41 2.87 3.89
C SER A 268 5.23 4.25 3.24
N LYS A 269 4.44 4.31 2.17
CA LYS A 269 4.13 5.54 1.40
C LYS A 269 2.94 6.31 1.95
N HIS A 270 2.25 5.78 2.96
CA HIS A 270 1.03 6.38 3.53
C HIS A 270 1.20 7.86 3.87
N MET A 271 2.34 8.24 4.46
CA MET A 271 2.58 9.63 4.89
C MET A 271 2.75 10.59 3.72
N THR A 272 3.32 10.13 2.61
CA THR A 272 3.43 10.92 1.37
C THR A 272 2.03 11.16 0.79
N LEU A 273 1.20 10.12 0.72
CA LEU A 273 -0.19 10.24 0.24
C LEU A 273 -1.03 11.17 1.13
N LEU A 274 -0.82 11.12 2.46
CA LEU A 274 -1.50 12.02 3.39
C LEU A 274 -1.07 13.48 3.20
N ALA A 275 0.20 13.74 2.86
CA ALA A 275 0.69 15.07 2.58
C ALA A 275 0.04 15.64 1.31
N ASP A 276 0.01 14.86 0.22
CA ASP A 276 -0.63 15.25 -1.04
C ASP A 276 -2.13 15.51 -0.87
N LEU A 277 -2.81 14.76 0.01
CA LEU A 277 -4.24 14.98 0.29
C LEU A 277 -4.51 16.26 1.11
N LYS A 278 -3.55 16.72 1.90
CA LYS A 278 -3.70 17.90 2.77
C LYS A 278 -3.41 19.22 2.07
N THR A 279 -2.71 19.20 0.93
CA THR A 279 -2.35 20.36 0.12
C THR A 279 -3.33 20.59 -1.01
#